data_AF-A0A497BJW5-F1
#
_entry.id   AF-A0A497BJW5-F1
#
_cell.length_a   1.000
_cell.length_b   1.000
_cell.length_c   1.000
_cell.angle_alpha   90.00
_cell.angle_beta   90.00
_cell.angle_gamma   90.00
#
_symmetry.space_group_name_H-M   'P 1'
#
loop_
_entity.id
_entity.type
_entity.pdbx_description
1 polymer ?
#
loop_
_entity_poly.entity_id
_entity_poly.type
_entity_poly.pdbx_seq_one_letter_code
_entity_poly.pdbx_strand_id
1 'polypeptide(L)' 'MYLVLEGEINIDYPDGQCVTLRERESIVVKAGETHRSRSEEESLVLMFKAHDLFAE' A
#
# COMPACT_ATOMS: atom_id res chain seq x y z
N MET A 1 -1.39 -5.00 4.88
CA MET A 1 -0.27 -5.49 4.06
C MET A 1 -0.63 -5.33 2.59
N TYR A 2 0.32 -4.92 1.78
CA TYR A 2 0.23 -4.85 0.33
C TYR A 2 1.28 -5.78 -0.27
N LEU A 3 0.94 -6.48 -1.35
CA LEU A 3 1.86 -7.21 -2.23
C LEU A 3 1.56 -6.80 -3.67
N VAL A 4 2.55 -6.26 -4.37
CA VAL A 4 2.39 -5.86 -5.78
C VAL A 4 2.58 -7.10 -6.65
N LEU A 5 1.55 -7.46 -7.41
CA LEU A 5 1.58 -8.61 -8.32
C LEU A 5 2.07 -8.19 -9.71
N GLU A 6 1.72 -6.98 -10.14
CA GLU A 6 2.08 -6.40 -11.43
C GLU A 6 2.14 -4.86 -11.30
N GLY A 7 3.11 -4.22 -11.95
CA GLY A 7 3.26 -2.77 -11.96
C GLY A 7 4.01 -2.18 -10.75
N GLU A 8 3.71 -0.91 -10.44
CA GLU A 8 4.37 -0.13 -9.40
C GLU A 8 3.34 0.72 -8.65
N ILE A 9 3.44 0.79 -7.31
CA ILE A 9 2.64 1.69 -6.49
C ILE A 9 3.52 2.53 -5.57
N ASN A 10 3.00 3.67 -5.14
CA ASN A 10 3.60 4.52 -4.12
C ASN A 10 2.67 4.61 -2.91
N ILE A 11 3.24 4.51 -1.71
CA ILE A 11 2.55 4.71 -0.43
C ILE A 11 3.05 6.02 0.16
N ASP A 12 2.21 7.04 0.11
CA ASP A 12 2.47 8.37 0.66
C ASP A 12 2.02 8.43 2.13
N TYR A 13 2.87 8.97 2.99
CA TYR A 13 2.60 9.24 4.40
C TYR A 13 2.44 10.75 4.66
N PRO A 14 1.72 11.15 5.73
CA PRO A 14 1.47 12.56 6.03
C PRO A 14 2.71 13.42 6.29
N ASP A 15 3.82 12.79 6.68
CA ASP A 15 5.11 13.44 6.91
C ASP A 15 5.91 13.69 5.63
N GLY A 16 5.36 13.31 4.47
CA GLY A 16 6.00 13.42 3.17
C GLY A 16 6.89 12.22 2.81
N GLN A 17 7.00 11.21 3.68
CA GLN A 17 7.63 9.95 3.29
C GLN A 17 6.81 9.29 2.18
N CYS A 18 7.50 8.78 1.17
CA CYS A 18 6.91 8.02 0.08
C CYS A 18 7.67 6.72 -0.09
N VAL A 19 6.95 5.59 -0.08
CA VAL A 19 7.53 4.26 -0.29
C VAL A 19 7.04 3.70 -1.61
N THR A 20 7.95 3.51 -2.55
CA THR A 20 7.68 2.85 -3.84
C THR A 20 7.78 1.34 -3.68
N LEU A 21 6.80 0.61 -4.22
CA LEU A 21 6.77 -0.85 -4.27
C LEU A 21 6.61 -1.29 -5.72
N ARG A 22 7.47 -2.19 -6.15
CA ARG A 22 7.47 -2.84 -7.46
C ARG A 22 6.95 -4.26 -7.37
N GLU A 23 6.79 -4.91 -8.52
CA GLU A 23 6.42 -6.32 -8.62
C GLU A 23 7.17 -7.19 -7.62
N ARG A 24 6.42 -8.05 -6.92
CA ARG A 24 6.87 -8.99 -5.89
C ARG A 24 7.37 -8.34 -4.61
N GLU A 25 7.35 -7.02 -4.50
CA GLU A 25 7.61 -6.31 -3.25
C GLU A 25 6.33 -6.21 -2.42
N SER A 26 6.52 -6.16 -1.11
CA SER A 26 5.43 -6.07 -0.15
C SER A 26 5.76 -5.12 0.98
N ILE A 27 4.71 -4.56 1.58
CA ILE A 27 4.82 -3.75 2.79
C ILE A 27 3.74 -4.13 3.79
N VAL A 28 4.09 -4.08 5.07
CA VAL A 28 3.13 -4.07 6.17
C VAL A 28 3.09 -2.64 6.70
N VAL A 29 1.98 -1.95 6.45
CA VAL A 29 1.69 -0.65 7.08
C VAL A 29 1.21 -0.90 8.52
N LYS A 30 1.65 -0.08 9.47
CA LYS A 30 1.29 -0.27 10.88
C LYS A 30 -0.21 0.01 11.08
N ALA A 31 -0.79 -0.64 12.09
CA ALA A 31 -2.18 -0.39 12.45
C ALA A 31 -2.38 1.07 12.87
N GLY A 32 -3.47 1.69 12.39
CA GLY A 32 -3.80 3.10 12.68
C GLY A 32 -2.96 4.13 11.92
N GLU A 33 -2.02 3.70 11.07
CA GLU A 33 -1.17 4.61 10.30
C GLU A 33 -1.90 5.10 9.04
N THR A 34 -2.15 6.41 9.00
CA THR A 34 -2.72 7.08 7.83
C THR A 34 -1.72 7.04 6.67
N HIS A 35 -2.17 6.61 5.50
CA HIS A 35 -1.39 6.56 4.28
C HIS A 35 -2.30 6.69 3.07
N ARG A 36 -1.71 7.03 1.92
CA ARG A 36 -2.40 7.08 0.63
C ARG A 36 -1.64 6.24 -0.39
N SER A 37 -2.32 5.22 -0.91
CA SER A 37 -1.80 4.39 -2.00
C SER A 37 -2.13 5.03 -3.34
N ARG A 38 -1.15 5.15 -4.23
CA ARG A 38 -1.31 5.70 -5.59
C ARG A 38 -0.52 4.89 -6.60
N SER A 39 -0.95 4.95 -7.86
CA SER A 39 -0.14 4.55 -9.01
C SER A 39 -0.31 5.57 -10.12
N GLU A 40 0.72 5.74 -10.94
CA GLU A 40 0.69 6.59 -12.14
C GLU A 40 0.27 5.79 -13.38
N GLU A 41 0.38 4.45 -13.34
CA GLU A 41 0.06 3.52 -14.42
C GLU A 41 -0.85 2.38 -13.90
N GLU A 42 -1.30 1.49 -14.78
CA GLU A 42 -2.06 0.30 -14.35
C GLU A 42 -1.20 -0.60 -13.44
N SER A 43 -1.80 -1.12 -12.35
CA SER A 43 -1.10 -1.97 -11.38
C SER A 43 -2.07 -2.92 -10.69
N LEU A 44 -1.59 -4.12 -10.35
CA LEU A 44 -2.35 -5.14 -9.64
C LEU A 44 -1.76 -5.39 -8.26
N VAL A 45 -2.57 -5.24 -7.21
CA VAL A 45 -2.12 -5.30 -5.82
C VAL A 45 -3.01 -6.21 -5.00
N LEU A 46 -2.41 -7.17 -4.30
CA LEU A 46 -3.08 -7.96 -3.29
C LEU A 46 -3.00 -7.25 -1.93
N MET A 47 -4.16 -6.94 -1.35
CA MET A 47 -4.25 -6.26 -0.06
C MET A 47 -4.82 -7.19 1.01
N PHE A 48 -4.08 -7.36 2.10
CA PHE A 48 -4.57 -8.01 3.31
C PHE A 48 -4.78 -6.96 4.41
N LYS A 49 -6.00 -6.85 4.92
CA LYS A 49 -6.34 -6.07 6.09
C LYS A 49 -6.94 -6.99 7.15
N ALA A 50 -6.57 -6.77 8.41
CA ALA A 50 -7.23 -7.46 9.52
C ALA A 50 -8.71 -7.08 9.51
N HIS A 51 -9.56 -8.05 9.86
CA HIS A 51 -11.03 -7.89 9.90
C HIS A 51 -11.42 -6.60 10.66
N ASP A 52 -10.79 -6.34 11.79
CA ASP A 52 -11.11 -5.21 12.68
C ASP A 52 -10.48 -3.87 12.23
N LEU A 53 -9.75 -3.88 11.11
CA LEU A 53 -9.19 -2.70 10.45
C LEU A 53 -9.87 -2.40 9.11
N PHE A 54 -10.90 -3.17 8.74
CA PHE A 54 -11.94 -2.65 7.87
C PHE A 54 -12.76 -1.68 8.73
N ALA A 55 -12.59 -0.38 8.48
CA ALA A 55 -13.47 0.62 9.08
C ALA A 55 -14.87 0.53 8.44
N GLU A 56 -15.90 0.87 9.22
CA GLU A 56 -17.19 1.34 8.71
C GLU A 56 -17.03 2.49 7.70
#